data_AF-A0A6S8JPY9-F1
#
_entry.id   AF-A0A6S8JPY9-F1
#
_cell.length_a   1.000
_cell.length_b   1.000
_cell.length_c   1.000
_cell.angle_alpha   90.00
_cell.angle_beta   90.00
_cell.angle_gamma   90.00
#
_symmetry.space_group_name_H-M   'P 1'
#
loop_
_entity.id
_entity.type
_entity.pdbx_description
1 polymer ?
#
loop_
_entity_poly.entity_id
_entity_poly.type
_entity_poly.pdbx_seq_one_letter_code
_entity_poly.pdbx_strand_id
1 'polypeptide(L)'
;MHHSPAISLKKGNYTVCFHTRHPSRQVLEQMKSTPFQLSFILADKAALECKIYSELDKASTPSVTGDGRKELGSKILRKGSFQDMYVARPTGELPSWCSQGDILVGKVFLDNGVKDATSMDLCYPVPPSTKVKKLKDDKLPEDKDGEKSLEETIFESKVAYLSKQKKNKSAYRELADKLQKENSTHLPLLLELLSSVRDGPLKPDSKKEQIEALRSSVQNFFVADGGPIDEVILAQYLGVAAPSADELEEDQEAKSLKKKMDEHKKALQICRVALSSALGELAVSDSSYLSEFEEFKKCCAFINLATAQNIWLSTWKVIY
;
A
#
# COMPACT_ATOMS: atom_id res chain seq x y z
N MET A 1 0.62 -12.65 -36.46
CA MET A 1 1.08 -11.77 -35.37
C MET A 1 2.50 -12.15 -35.02
N HIS A 2 3.44 -11.21 -35.00
CA HIS A 2 4.81 -11.51 -34.60
C HIS A 2 4.89 -11.49 -33.07
N HIS A 3 4.89 -12.66 -32.44
CA HIS A 3 5.12 -12.76 -31.01
C HIS A 3 6.62 -12.63 -30.75
N SER A 4 6.99 -11.61 -29.97
CA SER A 4 8.35 -11.50 -29.42
C SER A 4 8.57 -12.60 -28.38
N PRO A 5 9.81 -13.11 -28.21
CA PRO A 5 10.13 -13.95 -27.05
C PRO A 5 9.79 -13.23 -25.73
N ALA A 6 9.42 -14.01 -24.71
CA ALA A 6 9.11 -13.51 -23.39
C ALA A 6 10.34 -12.89 -22.72
N ILE A 7 10.19 -11.73 -22.11
CA ILE A 7 11.25 -11.01 -21.39
C ILE A 7 10.81 -10.83 -19.93
N SER A 8 11.71 -11.17 -19.00
CA SER A 8 11.48 -10.92 -17.57
C SER A 8 11.83 -9.48 -17.22
N LEU A 9 10.87 -8.74 -16.67
CA LEU A 9 11.02 -7.35 -16.28
C LEU A 9 10.88 -7.22 -14.75
N LYS A 10 11.65 -6.30 -14.15
CA LYS A 10 11.51 -5.94 -12.73
C LYS A 10 10.32 -4.99 -12.55
N LYS A 11 9.90 -4.78 -11.30
CA LYS A 11 8.88 -3.75 -11.01
C LYS A 11 9.44 -2.37 -11.33
N GLY A 12 8.78 -1.63 -12.22
CA GLY A 12 9.21 -0.30 -12.63
C GLY A 12 8.35 0.27 -13.76
N ASN A 13 8.67 1.49 -14.18
CA ASN A 13 8.03 2.15 -15.31
C ASN A 13 8.86 1.92 -16.57
N TYR A 14 8.22 1.44 -17.63
CA TYR A 14 8.87 1.12 -18.91
C TYR A 14 8.24 1.92 -20.04
N THR A 15 9.06 2.27 -21.04
CA THR A 15 8.61 2.95 -22.28
C THR A 15 8.92 2.05 -23.46
N VAL A 16 7.91 1.80 -24.30
CA VAL A 16 8.05 1.02 -25.54
C VAL A 16 8.02 1.97 -26.72
N CYS A 17 9.09 1.97 -27.51
CA CYS A 17 9.20 2.76 -28.74
C CYS A 17 9.11 1.84 -29.95
N PHE A 18 8.15 2.09 -30.84
CA PHE A 18 7.96 1.32 -32.07
C PHE A 18 8.33 2.17 -33.29
N HIS A 19 9.34 1.73 -34.04
CA HIS A 19 9.81 2.42 -35.24
C HIS A 19 9.43 1.62 -36.49
N THR A 20 8.58 2.19 -37.35
CA THR A 20 8.25 1.60 -38.66
C THR A 20 8.75 2.46 -39.80
N ARG A 21 9.17 1.80 -40.88
CA ARG A 21 9.58 2.46 -42.12
C ARG A 21 8.71 1.92 -43.24
N HIS A 22 8.09 2.82 -43.99
CA HIS A 22 7.29 2.47 -45.16
C HIS A 22 7.43 3.58 -46.21
N PRO A 23 7.52 3.25 -47.52
CA PRO A 23 7.71 4.25 -48.58
C PRO A 23 6.50 5.19 -48.74
N SER A 24 5.28 4.71 -48.50
CA SER A 24 4.07 5.54 -48.53
C SER A 24 3.75 6.12 -47.14
N ARG A 25 3.67 7.46 -47.08
CA ARG A 25 3.25 8.20 -45.88
C ARG A 25 1.80 7.94 -45.50
N GLN A 26 0.91 7.73 -46.48
CA GLN A 26 -0.51 7.47 -46.20
C GLN A 26 -0.71 6.20 -45.37
N VAL A 27 0.11 5.17 -45.63
CA VAL A 27 0.09 3.92 -44.85
C VAL A 27 0.64 4.16 -43.44
N LEU A 28 1.69 4.98 -43.28
CA LEU A 28 2.20 5.35 -41.94
C LEU A 28 1.16 6.10 -41.10
N GLU A 29 0.38 6.97 -41.73
CA GLU A 29 -0.71 7.70 -41.08
C GLU A 29 -1.82 6.75 -40.58
N GLN A 30 -2.19 5.74 -41.39
CA GLN A 30 -3.15 4.71 -40.98
C GLN A 30 -2.67 3.86 -39.81
N MET A 31 -1.35 3.68 -39.65
CA MET A 31 -0.77 2.88 -38.57
C MET A 31 -0.62 3.62 -37.24
N LYS A 32 -0.93 4.93 -37.17
CA LYS A 32 -0.78 5.72 -35.92
C LYS A 32 -1.66 5.22 -34.77
N SER A 33 -2.82 4.66 -35.08
CA SER A 33 -3.77 4.13 -34.09
C SER A 33 -3.64 2.63 -33.85
N THR A 34 -2.52 2.00 -34.28
CA THR A 34 -2.32 0.57 -34.09
C THR A 34 -2.13 0.24 -32.61
N PRO A 35 -2.98 -0.60 -32.01
CA PRO A 35 -2.81 -0.99 -30.62
C PRO A 35 -1.63 -1.95 -30.45
N PHE A 36 -0.95 -1.87 -29.31
CA PHE A 36 0.01 -2.89 -28.88
C PHE A 36 -0.67 -3.85 -27.92
N GLN A 37 -0.47 -5.15 -28.15
CA GLN A 37 -0.87 -6.18 -27.21
C GLN A 37 0.33 -6.56 -26.34
N LEU A 38 0.18 -6.39 -25.03
CA LEU A 38 1.14 -6.88 -24.05
C LEU A 38 0.60 -8.18 -23.45
N SER A 39 1.37 -9.26 -23.56
CA SER A 39 1.01 -10.56 -22.97
C SER A 39 1.87 -10.79 -21.74
N PHE A 40 1.22 -10.93 -20.59
CA PHE A 40 1.85 -11.24 -19.32
C PHE A 40 1.54 -12.68 -18.95
N ILE A 41 2.58 -13.44 -18.58
CA ILE A 41 2.42 -14.78 -18.03
C ILE A 41 2.13 -14.61 -16.53
N LEU A 42 0.96 -15.04 -16.07
CA LEU A 42 0.61 -15.05 -14.66
C LEU A 42 1.44 -16.12 -13.95
N ALA A 43 1.98 -15.79 -12.77
CA ALA A 43 2.60 -16.80 -11.91
C ALA A 43 1.55 -17.77 -11.37
N ASP A 44 1.93 -19.02 -11.09
CA ASP A 44 1.00 -20.09 -10.69
C ASP A 44 0.10 -19.74 -9.49
N LYS A 45 0.61 -18.93 -8.54
CA LYS A 45 -0.16 -18.46 -7.37
C LYS A 45 -1.22 -17.39 -7.71
N ALA A 46 -1.12 -16.76 -8.87
CA ALA A 46 -2.05 -15.79 -9.40
C ALA A 46 -2.84 -16.35 -10.60
N ALA A 47 -2.66 -17.63 -10.93
CA ALA A 47 -3.44 -18.29 -11.95
C ALA A 47 -4.89 -18.40 -11.47
N LEU A 48 -5.81 -17.88 -12.27
CA LEU A 48 -7.23 -17.90 -11.95
C LEU A 48 -7.79 -19.28 -12.31
N GLU A 49 -8.26 -20.00 -11.31
CA GLU A 49 -8.87 -21.30 -11.50
C GLU A 49 -10.29 -21.16 -12.06
N CYS A 50 -10.55 -21.84 -13.18
CA CYS A 50 -11.89 -21.99 -13.76
C CYS A 50 -12.39 -23.39 -13.45
N LYS A 51 -13.36 -23.49 -12.55
CA LYS A 51 -13.96 -24.78 -12.14
C LYS A 51 -14.89 -25.31 -13.23
N ILE A 52 -14.93 -26.63 -13.40
CA ILE A 52 -15.75 -27.30 -14.41
C ILE A 52 -16.82 -28.13 -13.72
N TYR A 53 -18.06 -28.09 -14.23
CA TYR A 53 -19.22 -28.77 -13.69
C TYR A 53 -19.97 -29.56 -14.77
N SER A 54 -20.69 -30.62 -14.38
CA SER A 54 -21.59 -31.37 -15.29
C SER A 54 -22.96 -30.72 -15.48
N GLU A 55 -23.36 -29.85 -14.56
CA GLU A 55 -24.68 -29.21 -14.54
C GLU A 55 -24.52 -27.69 -14.71
N LEU A 56 -25.35 -27.10 -15.58
CA LEU A 56 -25.27 -25.69 -15.96
C LEU A 56 -25.62 -24.75 -14.80
N ASP A 57 -26.59 -25.13 -13.95
CA ASP A 57 -27.04 -24.33 -12.81
C ASP A 57 -25.91 -24.09 -11.80
N LYS A 58 -25.06 -25.11 -11.57
CA LYS A 58 -23.90 -25.06 -10.67
C LYS A 58 -22.78 -24.19 -11.23
N ALA A 59 -22.59 -24.17 -12.55
CA ALA A 59 -21.59 -23.34 -13.21
C ALA A 59 -21.97 -21.86 -13.28
N SER A 60 -23.28 -21.54 -13.36
CA SER A 60 -23.76 -20.17 -13.60
C SER A 60 -23.81 -19.27 -12.36
N THR A 61 -23.74 -19.81 -11.15
CA THR A 61 -24.10 -19.08 -9.91
C THR A 61 -22.93 -18.94 -8.91
N PRO A 62 -21.72 -18.50 -9.28
CA PRO A 62 -20.48 -18.66 -8.51
C PRO A 62 -20.46 -18.10 -7.06
N SER A 63 -21.47 -17.34 -6.63
CA SER A 63 -21.51 -16.62 -5.36
C SER A 63 -22.39 -17.24 -4.26
N VAL A 64 -23.02 -18.40 -4.47
CA VAL A 64 -23.84 -19.06 -3.43
C VAL A 64 -23.07 -20.21 -2.80
N THR A 65 -22.56 -19.99 -1.59
CA THR A 65 -21.99 -21.02 -0.72
C THR A 65 -23.14 -21.80 -0.06
N GLY A 66 -23.51 -22.95 -0.63
CA GLY A 66 -24.51 -23.84 0.00
C GLY A 66 -25.15 -24.92 -0.87
N ASP A 67 -25.08 -24.82 -2.20
CA ASP A 67 -25.95 -25.63 -3.09
C ASP A 67 -25.45 -27.06 -3.42
N GLY A 68 -24.59 -27.67 -2.59
CA GLY A 68 -24.08 -29.03 -2.84
C GLY A 68 -23.27 -29.18 -4.15
N ARG A 69 -22.63 -28.10 -4.61
CA ARG A 69 -21.92 -28.08 -5.90
C ARG A 69 -20.71 -29.01 -5.88
N LYS A 70 -20.66 -29.93 -6.84
CA LYS A 70 -19.54 -30.84 -7.02
C LYS A 70 -18.89 -30.60 -8.37
N GLU A 71 -17.61 -30.30 -8.35
CA GLU A 71 -16.79 -30.19 -9.56
C GLU A 71 -16.81 -31.53 -10.33
N LEU A 72 -16.72 -31.44 -11.65
CA LEU A 72 -16.67 -32.59 -12.51
C LEU A 72 -15.34 -33.32 -12.28
N GLY A 73 -15.42 -34.47 -11.61
CA GLY A 73 -14.29 -35.38 -11.47
C GLY A 73 -14.00 -36.15 -12.76
N SER A 74 -12.93 -36.95 -12.74
CA SER A 74 -12.61 -37.85 -13.86
C SER A 74 -13.76 -38.83 -14.11
N LYS A 75 -14.20 -38.92 -15.37
CA LYS A 75 -15.30 -39.79 -15.80
C LYS A 75 -14.92 -40.53 -17.06
N ILE A 76 -15.11 -41.84 -17.06
CA ILE A 76 -14.91 -42.68 -18.24
C ILE A 76 -16.16 -42.58 -19.11
N LEU A 77 -16.00 -42.12 -20.35
CA LEU A 77 -17.08 -42.08 -21.34
C LEU A 77 -17.04 -43.34 -22.20
N ARG A 78 -18.21 -43.94 -22.43
CA ARG A 78 -18.35 -45.09 -23.34
C ARG A 78 -18.43 -44.60 -24.78
N LYS A 79 -18.05 -45.45 -25.73
CA LYS A 79 -18.19 -45.15 -27.16
C LYS A 79 -19.66 -44.80 -27.48
N GLY A 80 -19.87 -43.64 -28.11
CA GLY A 80 -21.19 -43.12 -28.47
C GLY A 80 -21.91 -42.34 -27.36
N SER A 81 -21.32 -42.22 -26.17
CA SER A 81 -21.84 -41.35 -25.12
C SER A 81 -21.20 -39.95 -25.21
N PHE A 82 -21.95 -38.94 -24.78
CA PHE A 82 -21.50 -37.56 -24.65
C PHE A 82 -21.71 -37.09 -23.20
N GLN A 83 -20.90 -36.15 -22.76
CA GLN A 83 -21.02 -35.50 -21.46
C GLN A 83 -20.80 -34.00 -21.66
N ASP A 84 -21.81 -33.22 -21.28
CA ASP A 84 -21.68 -31.77 -21.30
C ASP A 84 -20.78 -31.31 -20.15
N MET A 85 -19.93 -30.34 -20.45
CA MET A 85 -18.99 -29.72 -19.52
C MET A 85 -19.25 -28.22 -19.51
N TYR A 86 -19.51 -27.67 -18.33
CA TYR A 86 -19.77 -26.25 -18.13
C TYR A 86 -18.61 -25.63 -17.36
N VAL A 87 -17.92 -24.68 -17.99
CA VAL A 87 -16.80 -23.95 -17.38
C VAL A 87 -17.35 -22.73 -16.65
N ALA A 88 -17.14 -22.67 -15.34
CA ALA A 88 -17.52 -21.53 -14.53
C ALA A 88 -16.55 -20.36 -14.72
N ARG A 89 -17.05 -19.15 -14.47
CA ARG A 89 -16.22 -17.94 -14.40
C ARG A 89 -15.14 -18.12 -13.33
N PRO A 90 -13.92 -17.58 -13.51
CA PRO A 90 -12.94 -17.56 -12.43
C PRO A 90 -13.52 -16.92 -11.16
N THR A 91 -13.40 -17.63 -10.04
CA THR A 91 -13.93 -17.22 -8.72
C THR A 91 -12.92 -16.39 -7.93
N GLY A 92 -11.62 -16.50 -8.27
CA GLY A 92 -10.56 -15.73 -7.63
C GLY A 92 -10.66 -14.23 -7.89
N GLU A 93 -10.09 -13.43 -6.99
CA GLU A 93 -9.94 -11.99 -7.21
C GLU A 93 -9.06 -11.75 -8.44
N LEU A 94 -9.56 -10.95 -9.38
CA LEU A 94 -8.78 -10.53 -10.55
C LEU A 94 -7.55 -9.74 -10.08
N PRO A 95 -6.39 -9.88 -10.74
CA PRO A 95 -5.21 -9.10 -10.40
C PRO A 95 -5.51 -7.60 -10.42
N SER A 96 -4.99 -6.85 -9.45
CA SER A 96 -5.29 -5.42 -9.27
C SER A 96 -4.87 -4.52 -10.44
N TRP A 97 -4.01 -5.01 -11.32
CA TRP A 97 -3.58 -4.33 -12.54
C TRP A 97 -4.43 -4.68 -13.77
N CYS A 98 -5.28 -5.71 -13.71
CA CYS A 98 -6.22 -6.01 -14.78
C CYS A 98 -7.31 -4.95 -14.82
N SER A 99 -7.51 -4.37 -16.01
CA SER A 99 -8.48 -3.34 -16.30
C SER A 99 -9.61 -3.86 -17.18
N GLN A 100 -10.68 -3.08 -17.29
CA GLN A 100 -11.81 -3.43 -18.15
C GLN A 100 -11.35 -3.58 -19.61
N GLY A 101 -11.77 -4.66 -20.27
CA GLY A 101 -11.43 -4.92 -21.66
C GLY A 101 -10.11 -5.68 -21.86
N ASP A 102 -9.33 -5.89 -20.79
CA ASP A 102 -8.22 -6.83 -20.83
C ASP A 102 -8.74 -8.27 -21.05
N ILE A 103 -7.93 -9.10 -21.69
CA ILE A 103 -8.30 -10.48 -22.01
C ILE A 103 -7.38 -11.42 -21.25
N LEU A 104 -7.98 -12.26 -20.42
CA LEU A 104 -7.31 -13.36 -19.76
C LEU A 104 -7.42 -14.59 -20.65
N VAL A 105 -6.28 -15.20 -20.95
CA VAL A 105 -6.20 -16.39 -21.80
C VAL A 105 -5.71 -17.56 -20.96
N GLY A 106 -6.46 -18.66 -21.00
CA GLY A 106 -6.14 -19.92 -20.34
C GLY A 106 -6.32 -21.11 -21.28
N LYS A 107 -6.13 -22.32 -20.76
CA LYS A 107 -6.40 -23.56 -21.50
C LYS A 107 -7.13 -24.55 -20.62
N VAL A 108 -8.08 -25.28 -21.19
CA VAL A 108 -8.73 -26.44 -20.59
C VAL A 108 -8.16 -27.68 -21.24
N PHE A 109 -7.67 -28.60 -20.43
CA PHE A 109 -7.20 -29.91 -20.87
C PHE A 109 -8.28 -30.94 -20.55
N LEU A 110 -8.71 -31.72 -21.55
CA LEU A 110 -9.76 -32.73 -21.37
C LEU A 110 -9.24 -34.03 -20.74
N ASP A 111 -7.93 -34.29 -20.83
CA ASP A 111 -7.29 -35.44 -20.22
C ASP A 111 -5.99 -35.00 -19.53
N ASN A 112 -5.96 -35.06 -18.19
CA ASN A 112 -4.80 -34.62 -17.42
C ASN A 112 -3.69 -35.68 -17.27
N GLY A 113 -3.72 -36.77 -18.06
CA GLY A 113 -2.73 -37.85 -17.98
C GLY A 113 -1.91 -38.10 -19.25
N VAL A 114 -2.28 -37.50 -20.39
CA VAL A 114 -1.67 -37.78 -21.69
C VAL A 114 -0.94 -36.55 -22.20
N LYS A 115 0.33 -36.71 -22.63
CA LYS A 115 1.17 -35.58 -23.09
C LYS A 115 0.60 -34.85 -24.33
N ASP A 116 -0.23 -35.53 -25.11
CA ASP A 116 -0.94 -34.99 -26.28
C ASP A 116 -2.45 -34.85 -26.03
N ALA A 117 -2.84 -34.54 -24.79
CA ALA A 117 -4.24 -34.33 -24.46
C ALA A 117 -4.85 -33.20 -25.28
N THR A 118 -6.10 -33.38 -25.69
CA THR A 118 -6.86 -32.35 -26.40
C THR A 118 -7.06 -31.15 -25.47
N SER A 119 -6.55 -30.00 -25.90
CA SER A 119 -6.68 -28.74 -25.17
C SER A 119 -7.55 -27.75 -25.91
N MET A 120 -8.36 -26.98 -25.19
CA MET A 120 -9.15 -25.88 -25.73
C MET A 120 -8.67 -24.57 -25.10
N ASP A 121 -8.45 -23.55 -25.92
CA ASP A 121 -8.09 -22.22 -25.42
C ASP A 121 -9.33 -21.54 -24.82
N LEU A 122 -9.19 -20.99 -23.61
CA LEU A 122 -10.20 -20.18 -22.95
C LEU A 122 -9.84 -18.71 -23.07
N CYS A 123 -10.80 -17.89 -23.48
CA CYS A 123 -10.68 -16.44 -23.49
C CYS A 123 -11.72 -15.85 -22.55
N TYR A 124 -11.27 -15.15 -21.53
CA TYR A 124 -12.13 -14.49 -20.57
C TYR A 124 -11.89 -12.97 -20.64
N PRO A 125 -12.78 -12.20 -21.29
CA PRO A 125 -12.71 -10.75 -21.28
C PRO A 125 -13.07 -10.24 -19.89
N VAL A 126 -12.22 -9.39 -19.32
CA VAL A 126 -12.44 -8.78 -18.02
C VAL A 126 -13.68 -7.88 -18.12
N PRO A 127 -14.75 -8.19 -17.36
CA PRO A 127 -15.99 -7.43 -17.44
C PRO A 127 -15.75 -6.00 -16.96
N PRO A 128 -16.60 -5.02 -17.37
CA PRO A 128 -16.59 -3.71 -16.74
C PRO A 128 -16.65 -3.90 -15.23
N SER A 129 -15.68 -3.33 -14.53
CA SER A 129 -15.77 -3.21 -13.08
C SER A 129 -16.96 -2.30 -12.82
N THR A 130 -18.11 -2.90 -12.62
CA THR A 130 -19.15 -2.24 -11.87
C THR A 130 -18.53 -2.05 -10.51
N LYS A 131 -18.01 -0.84 -10.26
CA LYS A 131 -18.14 -0.22 -8.95
C LYS A 131 -19.65 -0.07 -8.69
N VAL A 132 -20.38 -1.19 -8.62
CA VAL A 132 -21.50 -1.30 -7.71
C VAL A 132 -20.80 -0.98 -6.42
N LYS A 133 -20.95 0.27 -5.95
CA LYS A 133 -20.92 0.55 -4.53
C LYS A 133 -21.69 -0.62 -3.96
N LYS A 134 -21.00 -1.60 -3.35
CA LYS A 134 -21.69 -2.56 -2.49
C LYS A 134 -22.60 -1.63 -1.70
N LEU A 135 -23.90 -1.76 -1.92
CA LEU A 135 -24.88 -1.26 -0.97
C LEU A 135 -24.47 -2.03 0.28
N LYS A 136 -23.57 -1.42 1.05
CA LYS A 136 -23.44 -1.71 2.44
C LYS A 136 -24.84 -1.45 2.93
N ASP A 137 -25.56 -2.51 3.25
CA ASP A 137 -26.63 -2.46 4.23
C ASP A 137 -26.24 -1.40 5.27
N ASP A 138 -27.04 -0.34 5.32
CA ASP A 138 -27.16 0.61 6.40
C ASP A 138 -25.89 0.93 7.20
N LYS A 139 -24.78 1.25 6.51
CA LYS A 139 -23.91 2.29 7.06
C LYS A 139 -24.59 3.61 6.74
N LEU A 140 -25.46 4.02 7.68
CA LEU A 140 -25.70 5.43 7.97
C LEU A 140 -24.42 6.21 7.65
N PRO A 141 -24.50 7.35 6.95
CA PRO A 141 -23.34 8.20 6.77
C PRO A 141 -22.72 8.35 8.16
N GLU A 142 -21.47 7.91 8.32
CA GLU A 142 -20.70 8.18 9.53
C GLU A 142 -20.76 9.70 9.67
N ASP A 143 -21.63 10.12 10.60
CA ASP A 143 -21.78 11.50 10.98
C ASP A 143 -20.38 11.99 11.30
N LYS A 144 -19.99 13.00 10.52
CA LYS A 144 -18.89 13.93 10.72
C LYS A 144 -17.93 13.48 11.83
N ASP A 145 -16.70 13.14 11.42
CA ASP A 145 -15.49 13.53 12.15
C ASP A 145 -15.84 14.80 12.93
N GLY A 146 -15.87 14.69 14.28
CA GLY A 146 -16.44 15.70 15.18
C GLY A 146 -16.09 17.09 14.68
N GLU A 147 -17.13 17.92 14.51
CA GLU A 147 -17.08 19.22 13.85
C GLU A 147 -15.82 19.99 14.30
N LYS A 148 -14.74 19.88 13.50
CA LYS A 148 -13.46 20.49 13.85
C LYS A 148 -13.70 21.96 14.07
N SER A 149 -13.18 22.50 15.16
CA SER A 149 -13.41 23.91 15.47
C SER A 149 -12.88 24.77 14.31
N LEU A 150 -13.53 25.90 14.05
CA LEU A 150 -13.09 26.82 12.99
C LEU A 150 -11.61 27.19 13.17
N GLU A 151 -11.16 27.36 14.42
CA GLU A 151 -9.78 27.62 14.79
C GLU A 151 -8.83 26.51 14.33
N GLU A 152 -9.20 25.23 14.49
CA GLU A 152 -8.40 24.08 14.07
C GLU A 152 -8.28 24.02 12.54
N THR A 153 -9.38 24.24 11.82
CA THR A 153 -9.37 24.24 10.34
C THR A 153 -8.54 25.40 9.77
N ILE A 154 -8.61 26.57 10.42
CA ILE A 154 -7.78 27.73 10.08
C ILE A 154 -6.32 27.41 10.36
N PHE A 155 -6.01 26.79 11.50
CA PHE A 155 -4.66 26.39 11.85
C PHE A 155 -4.07 25.37 10.86
N GLU A 156 -4.81 24.30 10.55
CA GLU A 156 -4.43 23.30 9.53
C GLU A 156 -4.17 23.96 8.17
N SER A 157 -5.01 24.93 7.78
CA SER A 157 -4.84 25.70 6.55
C SER A 157 -3.58 26.56 6.56
N LYS A 158 -3.23 27.20 7.70
CA LYS A 158 -1.98 27.94 7.86
C LYS A 158 -0.76 27.01 7.76
N VAL A 159 -0.81 25.80 8.36
CA VAL A 159 0.25 24.78 8.24
C VAL A 159 0.39 24.31 6.80
N ALA A 160 -0.72 24.06 6.10
CA ALA A 160 -0.69 23.71 4.69
C ALA A 160 -0.08 24.84 3.82
N TYR A 161 -0.34 26.10 4.16
CA TYR A 161 0.26 27.25 3.49
C TYR A 161 1.77 27.36 3.77
N LEU A 162 2.21 27.11 5.02
CA LEU A 162 3.63 27.08 5.40
C LEU A 162 4.41 26.11 4.49
N SER A 163 3.87 24.92 4.24
CA SER A 163 4.52 23.90 3.41
C SER A 163 4.77 24.33 1.95
N LYS A 164 3.97 25.28 1.44
CA LYS A 164 4.13 25.87 0.09
C LYS A 164 5.14 27.02 0.07
N GLN A 165 5.40 27.65 1.21
CA GLN A 165 6.29 28.81 1.36
C GLN A 165 7.77 28.45 1.57
N LYS A 166 8.16 27.17 1.39
CA LYS A 166 9.56 26.68 1.53
C LYS A 166 10.60 27.46 0.72
N LYS A 167 10.19 28.21 -0.31
CA LYS A 167 11.08 29.01 -1.16
C LYS A 167 11.60 30.28 -0.48
N ASN A 168 10.86 30.87 0.46
CA ASN A 168 11.21 32.16 1.04
C ASN A 168 11.60 32.01 2.52
N LYS A 169 12.91 31.92 2.80
CA LYS A 169 13.45 31.52 4.11
C LYS A 169 13.02 32.43 5.27
N SER A 170 12.96 33.74 5.07
CA SER A 170 12.59 34.71 6.12
C SER A 170 11.09 34.63 6.46
N ALA A 171 10.23 34.69 5.45
CA ALA A 171 8.78 34.58 5.62
C ALA A 171 8.36 33.23 6.19
N TYR A 172 9.07 32.14 5.83
CA TYR A 172 8.86 30.82 6.40
C TYR A 172 9.15 30.79 7.91
N ARG A 173 10.28 31.37 8.35
CA ARG A 173 10.67 31.43 9.77
C ARG A 173 9.64 32.18 10.60
N GLU A 174 9.25 33.37 10.17
CA GLU A 174 8.28 34.19 10.91
C GLU A 174 6.91 33.50 11.03
N LEU A 175 6.47 32.80 9.98
CA LEU A 175 5.20 32.09 10.00
C LEU A 175 5.27 30.82 10.86
N ALA A 176 6.39 30.10 10.79
CA ALA A 176 6.67 28.95 11.65
C ALA A 176 6.66 29.34 13.14
N ASP A 177 7.35 30.43 13.52
CA ASP A 177 7.42 30.90 14.91
C ASP A 177 6.04 31.32 15.44
N LYS A 178 5.21 31.94 14.59
CA LYS A 178 3.83 32.29 14.95
C LYS A 178 2.97 31.05 15.18
N LEU A 179 3.07 30.05 14.30
CA LEU A 179 2.31 28.81 14.43
C LEU A 179 2.75 27.98 15.63
N GLN A 180 4.05 27.95 15.93
CA GLN A 180 4.57 27.23 17.08
C GLN A 180 4.12 27.86 18.41
N LYS A 181 3.96 29.19 18.46
CA LYS A 181 3.39 29.90 19.62
C LYS A 181 1.88 29.68 19.76
N GLU A 182 1.17 29.55 18.65
CA GLU A 182 -0.28 29.33 18.64
C GLU A 182 -0.64 27.89 19.05
N ASN A 183 0.12 26.89 18.58
CA ASN A 183 -0.06 25.49 18.99
C ASN A 183 1.25 24.69 18.84
N SER A 184 1.91 24.42 19.97
CA SER A 184 3.16 23.66 20.02
C SER A 184 2.98 22.14 19.97
N THR A 185 1.77 21.63 20.22
CA THR A 185 1.48 20.19 20.27
C THR A 185 0.97 19.62 18.95
N HIS A 186 0.71 20.47 17.95
CA HIS A 186 0.17 20.04 16.67
C HIS A 186 1.18 19.21 15.85
N LEU A 187 0.92 17.90 15.73
CA LEU A 187 1.82 16.93 15.13
C LEU A 187 2.22 17.23 13.67
N PRO A 188 1.30 17.61 12.76
CA PRO A 188 1.68 17.98 11.39
C PRO A 188 2.60 19.20 11.30
N LEU A 189 2.51 20.16 12.23
CA LEU A 189 3.41 21.32 12.27
C LEU A 189 4.83 20.88 12.64
N LEU A 190 4.95 20.07 13.71
CA LEU A 190 6.24 19.56 14.16
C LEU A 190 6.94 18.74 13.07
N LEU A 191 6.20 17.91 12.32
CA LEU A 191 6.74 17.14 11.20
C LEU A 191 7.23 18.04 10.05
N GLU A 192 6.49 19.11 9.77
CA GLU A 192 6.88 20.09 8.74
C GLU A 192 8.15 20.86 9.17
N LEU A 193 8.25 21.26 10.44
CA LEU A 193 9.45 21.89 11.00
C LEU A 193 10.66 20.94 10.91
N LEU A 194 10.51 19.69 11.31
CA LEU A 194 11.55 18.67 11.18
C LEU A 194 12.00 18.52 9.71
N SER A 195 11.05 18.44 8.77
CA SER A 195 11.36 18.35 7.34
C SER A 195 12.13 19.58 6.83
N SER A 196 11.81 20.76 7.38
CA SER A 196 12.41 22.03 6.98
C SER A 196 13.85 22.19 7.46
N VAL A 197 14.23 21.57 8.59
CA VAL A 197 15.62 21.48 9.06
C VAL A 197 16.40 20.43 8.28
N ARG A 198 15.75 19.33 7.86
CA ARG A 198 16.42 18.25 7.11
C ARG A 198 16.78 18.65 5.68
N ASP A 199 15.78 19.13 4.93
CA ASP A 199 15.88 19.34 3.47
C ASP A 199 15.41 20.73 3.02
N GLY A 200 14.99 21.58 3.95
CA GLY A 200 14.23 22.79 3.63
C GLY A 200 14.92 24.11 4.00
N PRO A 201 14.12 25.18 4.16
CA PRO A 201 14.64 26.54 4.35
C PRO A 201 15.41 26.75 5.66
N LEU A 202 15.23 25.86 6.65
CA LEU A 202 15.89 25.93 7.95
C LEU A 202 17.14 25.06 8.04
N LYS A 203 17.52 24.38 6.95
CA LYS A 203 18.75 23.59 6.91
C LYS A 203 19.98 24.47 7.19
N PRO A 204 20.73 24.20 8.26
CA PRO A 204 22.01 24.87 8.52
C PRO A 204 23.08 24.45 7.52
N ASP A 205 24.06 25.33 7.29
CA ASP A 205 25.16 25.05 6.35
C ASP A 205 26.17 24.06 6.94
N SER A 206 26.32 24.05 8.27
CA SER A 206 27.15 23.09 8.99
C SER A 206 26.36 21.85 9.38
N LYS A 207 26.92 20.66 9.10
CA LYS A 207 26.32 19.37 9.51
C LYS A 207 26.15 19.24 11.03
N LYS A 208 27.08 19.80 11.82
CA LYS A 208 27.02 19.76 13.29
C LYS A 208 25.85 20.60 13.80
N GLU A 209 25.67 21.80 13.24
CA GLU A 209 24.54 22.67 13.55
C GLU A 209 23.20 22.05 13.08
N GLN A 210 23.21 21.35 11.94
CA GLN A 210 22.02 20.64 11.46
C GLN A 210 21.60 19.53 12.43
N ILE A 211 22.54 18.75 12.96
CA ILE A 211 22.24 17.70 13.93
C ILE A 211 21.70 18.30 15.22
N GLU A 212 22.29 19.38 15.73
CA GLU A 212 21.79 20.04 16.95
C GLU A 212 20.37 20.59 16.74
N ALA A 213 20.12 21.26 15.61
CA ALA A 213 18.80 21.75 15.25
C ALA A 213 17.77 20.62 15.09
N LEU A 214 18.17 19.47 14.51
CA LEU A 214 17.33 18.27 14.45
C LEU A 214 17.08 17.70 15.84
N ARG A 215 18.08 17.68 16.72
CA ARG A 215 17.95 17.19 18.11
C ARG A 215 16.92 18.01 18.89
N SER A 216 17.05 19.33 18.83
CA SER A 216 16.07 20.24 19.44
C SER A 216 14.67 20.08 18.82
N SER A 217 14.58 19.92 17.50
CA SER A 217 13.29 19.72 16.83
C SER A 217 12.62 18.39 17.21
N VAL A 218 13.40 17.32 17.37
CA VAL A 218 12.91 16.01 17.81
C VAL A 218 12.49 16.05 19.28
N GLN A 219 13.21 16.80 20.12
CA GLN A 219 12.87 16.95 21.54
C GLN A 219 11.47 17.54 21.73
N ASN A 220 11.07 18.52 20.90
CA ASN A 220 9.74 19.12 20.90
C ASN A 220 8.57 18.15 20.62
N PHE A 221 8.83 16.91 20.17
CA PHE A 221 7.77 15.91 20.00
C PHE A 221 7.38 15.22 21.31
N PHE A 222 8.24 15.24 22.32
CA PHE A 222 8.00 14.52 23.57
C PHE A 222 7.22 15.35 24.58
N VAL A 223 6.32 14.69 25.32
CA VAL A 223 5.52 15.35 26.38
C VAL A 223 6.40 16.05 27.42
N ALA A 224 7.61 15.52 27.70
CA ALA A 224 8.58 16.15 28.60
C ALA A 224 8.93 17.60 28.22
N ASP A 225 8.84 17.94 26.94
CA ASP A 225 9.15 19.25 26.37
C ASP A 225 7.92 19.95 25.76
N GLY A 226 6.71 19.52 26.16
CA GLY A 226 5.45 20.12 25.71
C GLY A 226 4.95 19.61 24.35
N GLY A 227 5.46 18.46 23.89
CA GLY A 227 5.03 17.79 22.66
C GLY A 227 3.89 16.79 22.86
N PRO A 228 3.33 16.24 21.77
CA PRO A 228 2.18 15.33 21.82
C PRO A 228 2.50 13.85 22.12
N ILE A 229 3.77 13.43 22.05
CA ILE A 229 4.14 12.01 22.12
C ILE A 229 4.62 11.64 23.53
N ASP A 230 3.89 10.74 24.18
CA ASP A 230 4.35 10.02 25.37
C ASP A 230 4.92 8.66 24.95
N GLU A 231 6.23 8.47 25.09
CA GLU A 231 6.91 7.21 24.73
C GLU A 231 6.46 6.04 25.61
N VAL A 232 6.14 6.28 26.89
CA VAL A 232 5.76 5.24 27.85
C VAL A 232 4.37 4.73 27.53
N ILE A 233 3.41 5.63 27.32
CA ILE A 233 2.03 5.27 26.95
C ILE A 233 2.00 4.58 25.59
N LEU A 234 2.76 5.09 24.60
CA LEU A 234 2.84 4.48 23.29
C LEU A 234 3.44 3.07 23.36
N ALA A 235 4.49 2.86 24.17
CA ALA A 235 5.09 1.55 24.38
C ALA A 235 4.13 0.58 25.09
N GLN A 236 3.36 1.04 26.08
CA GLN A 236 2.32 0.25 26.73
C GLN A 236 1.23 -0.16 25.74
N TYR A 237 0.72 0.79 24.94
CA TYR A 237 -0.27 0.50 23.91
C TYR A 237 0.24 -0.51 22.87
N LEU A 238 1.49 -0.35 22.41
CA LEU A 238 2.13 -1.28 21.48
C LEU A 238 2.57 -2.60 22.13
N GLY A 239 2.54 -2.73 23.46
CA GLY A 239 2.84 -3.96 24.18
C GLY A 239 1.59 -4.82 24.45
N VAL A 240 0.40 -4.21 24.42
CA VAL A 240 -0.88 -4.92 24.51
C VAL A 240 -1.26 -5.45 23.13
N ALA A 241 -1.89 -6.62 23.08
CA ALA A 241 -2.40 -7.18 21.82
C ALA A 241 -3.40 -6.19 21.19
N ALA A 242 -3.21 -5.85 19.92
CA ALA A 242 -4.12 -4.95 19.23
C ALA A 242 -5.56 -5.51 19.26
N PRO A 243 -6.58 -4.66 19.45
CA PRO A 243 -7.97 -5.10 19.41
C PRO A 243 -8.26 -5.78 18.07
N SER A 244 -9.07 -6.84 18.12
CA SER A 244 -9.48 -7.63 16.97
C SER A 244 -10.30 -6.80 15.97
N ALA A 245 -10.42 -7.27 14.73
CA ALA A 245 -11.18 -6.55 13.71
C ALA A 245 -12.67 -6.36 14.11
N ASP A 246 -13.23 -7.34 14.82
CA ASP A 246 -14.62 -7.35 15.28
C ASP A 246 -14.84 -6.33 16.41
N GLU A 247 -13.94 -6.28 17.42
CA GLU A 247 -13.96 -5.27 18.49
C GLU A 247 -13.77 -3.85 17.96
N LEU A 248 -12.95 -3.72 16.91
CA LEU A 248 -12.75 -2.44 16.24
C LEU A 248 -13.97 -2.03 15.43
N GLU A 249 -14.87 -2.89 14.98
CA GLU A 249 -16.04 -2.44 14.22
C GLU A 249 -17.11 -1.81 15.13
N GLU A 250 -17.23 -2.31 16.35
CA GLU A 250 -18.24 -1.94 17.35
C GLU A 250 -17.84 -0.72 18.21
N ASP A 251 -16.54 -0.49 18.45
CA ASP A 251 -16.05 0.58 19.32
C ASP A 251 -15.36 1.72 18.54
N GLN A 252 -16.08 2.85 18.40
CA GLN A 252 -15.55 4.07 17.75
C GLN A 252 -14.41 4.73 18.54
N GLU A 253 -14.39 4.61 19.86
CA GLU A 253 -13.32 5.15 20.70
C GLU A 253 -12.03 4.37 20.47
N ALA A 254 -12.12 3.03 20.42
CA ALA A 254 -10.99 2.15 20.08
C ALA A 254 -10.42 2.43 18.67
N LYS A 255 -11.28 2.67 17.67
CA LYS A 255 -10.82 3.10 16.32
C LYS A 255 -10.04 4.41 16.37
N SER A 256 -10.59 5.41 17.07
CA SER A 256 -9.98 6.75 17.16
C SER A 256 -8.63 6.71 17.89
N LEU A 257 -8.54 5.92 18.97
CA LEU A 257 -7.32 5.72 19.75
C LEU A 257 -6.25 5.01 18.93
N LYS A 258 -6.61 3.95 18.20
CA LYS A 258 -5.70 3.25 17.29
C LYS A 258 -5.11 4.19 16.24
N LYS A 259 -5.96 5.01 15.60
CA LYS A 259 -5.52 5.99 14.60
C LYS A 259 -4.51 6.99 15.19
N LYS A 260 -4.82 7.55 16.37
CA LYS A 260 -3.91 8.46 17.09
C LYS A 260 -2.57 7.80 17.44
N MET A 261 -2.60 6.58 17.98
CA MET A 261 -1.38 5.85 18.37
C MET A 261 -0.53 5.47 17.15
N ASP A 262 -1.16 5.09 16.03
CA ASP A 262 -0.46 4.83 14.78
C ASP A 262 0.17 6.10 14.18
N GLU A 263 -0.50 7.25 14.30
CA GLU A 263 0.04 8.55 13.90
C GLU A 263 1.24 8.95 14.77
N HIS A 264 1.14 8.79 16.10
CA HIS A 264 2.24 9.03 17.03
C HIS A 264 3.43 8.11 16.75
N LYS A 265 3.18 6.81 16.52
CA LYS A 265 4.21 5.84 16.14
C LYS A 265 4.93 6.24 14.86
N LYS A 266 4.19 6.60 13.80
CA LYS A 266 4.76 7.04 12.53
C LYS A 266 5.59 8.31 12.71
N ALA A 267 5.10 9.28 13.46
CA ALA A 267 5.84 10.51 13.73
C ALA A 267 7.14 10.24 14.51
N LEU A 268 7.10 9.41 15.54
CA LEU A 268 8.28 9.00 16.30
C LEU A 268 9.32 8.30 15.41
N GLN A 269 8.87 7.41 14.53
CA GLN A 269 9.74 6.76 13.54
C GLN A 269 10.40 7.78 12.61
N ILE A 270 9.65 8.74 12.05
CA ILE A 270 10.18 9.77 11.17
C ILE A 270 11.24 10.62 11.91
N CYS A 271 10.96 11.02 13.15
CA CYS A 271 11.87 11.82 13.99
C CYS A 271 13.20 11.10 14.24
N ARG A 272 13.13 9.85 14.72
CA ARG A 272 14.32 9.05 15.02
C ARG A 272 15.10 8.68 13.75
N VAL A 273 14.42 8.41 12.64
CA VAL A 273 15.08 8.14 11.35
C VAL A 273 15.79 9.39 10.82
N ALA A 274 15.19 10.57 10.94
CA ALA A 274 15.83 11.82 10.52
C ALA A 274 17.12 12.08 11.31
N LEU A 275 17.08 11.93 12.65
CA LEU A 275 18.25 12.12 13.50
C LEU A 275 19.34 11.08 13.23
N SER A 276 18.98 9.79 13.17
CA SER A 276 19.95 8.71 12.92
C SER A 276 20.61 8.83 11.56
N SER A 277 19.88 9.23 10.53
CA SER A 277 20.45 9.43 9.19
C SER A 277 21.49 10.56 9.20
N ALA A 278 21.16 11.69 9.85
CA ALA A 278 22.09 12.82 9.97
C ALA A 278 23.34 12.46 10.81
N LEU A 279 23.16 11.78 11.95
CA LEU A 279 24.26 11.28 12.78
C LEU A 279 25.13 10.28 12.02
N GLY A 280 24.52 9.39 11.23
CA GLY A 280 25.24 8.43 10.39
C GLY A 280 26.11 9.12 9.33
N GLU A 281 25.56 10.14 8.64
CA GLU A 281 26.33 10.94 7.68
C GLU A 281 27.49 11.69 8.33
N LEU A 282 27.31 12.20 9.55
CA LEU A 282 28.38 12.85 10.32
C LEU A 282 29.43 11.83 10.77
N ALA A 283 29.02 10.66 11.26
CA ALA A 283 29.94 9.60 11.72
C ALA A 283 30.77 9.00 10.58
N VAL A 284 30.24 8.97 9.36
CA VAL A 284 31.02 8.64 8.14
C VAL A 284 32.07 9.71 7.84
N SER A 285 31.79 10.97 8.15
CA SER A 285 32.68 12.10 7.89
C SER A 285 33.70 12.33 9.03
N ASP A 286 33.34 12.02 10.27
CA ASP A 286 34.10 12.25 11.49
C ASP A 286 33.90 11.06 12.46
N SER A 287 34.93 10.22 12.57
CA SER A 287 34.88 8.97 13.32
C SER A 287 34.68 9.16 14.83
N SER A 288 34.84 10.37 15.35
CA SER A 288 34.57 10.68 16.76
C SER A 288 33.09 10.54 17.15
N TYR A 289 32.18 10.59 16.16
CA TYR A 289 30.73 10.44 16.36
C TYR A 289 30.23 9.00 16.16
N LEU A 290 31.13 8.04 15.90
CA LEU A 290 30.75 6.63 15.72
C LEU A 290 30.13 6.04 17.00
N SER A 291 30.66 6.38 18.17
CA SER A 291 30.11 5.92 19.45
C SER A 291 28.69 6.45 19.68
N GLU A 292 28.47 7.75 19.46
CA GLU A 292 27.16 8.39 19.59
C GLU A 292 26.14 7.80 18.60
N PHE A 293 26.57 7.53 17.36
CA PHE A 293 25.72 6.86 16.37
C PHE A 293 25.38 5.41 16.75
N GLU A 294 26.34 4.64 17.26
CA GLU A 294 26.11 3.26 17.72
C GLU A 294 25.22 3.20 18.97
N GLU A 295 25.34 4.14 19.90
CA GLU A 295 24.42 4.27 21.03
C GLU A 295 23.00 4.59 20.55
N PHE A 296 22.86 5.53 19.60
CA PHE A 296 21.56 5.88 19.06
C PHE A 296 20.90 4.72 18.30
N LYS A 297 21.68 3.92 17.55
CA LYS A 297 21.18 2.69 16.91
C LYS A 297 20.59 1.71 17.91
N LYS A 298 21.21 1.52 19.08
CA LYS A 298 20.68 0.63 20.13
C LYS A 298 19.31 1.09 20.63
N CYS A 299 19.13 2.40 20.82
CA CYS A 299 17.83 2.97 21.19
C CYS A 299 16.77 2.77 20.10
N CYS A 300 17.12 2.93 18.82
CA CYS A 300 16.20 2.67 17.71
C CYS A 300 15.84 1.18 17.54
N ALA A 301 16.78 0.28 17.81
CA ALA A 301 16.55 -1.17 17.73
C ALA A 301 15.53 -1.67 18.75
N PHE A 302 15.47 -1.06 19.94
CA PHE A 302 14.52 -1.44 21.00
C PHE A 302 13.05 -1.22 20.59
N ILE A 303 12.77 -0.16 19.82
CA ILE A 303 11.42 0.14 19.29
C ILE A 303 10.99 -0.86 18.21
N ASN A 304 11.92 -1.31 17.37
CA ASN A 304 11.65 -2.35 16.38
C ASN A 304 11.50 -3.74 17.01
N LEU A 305 12.17 -4.03 18.13
CA LEU A 305 12.04 -5.31 18.84
C LEU A 305 10.68 -5.42 19.57
N ALA A 306 10.22 -4.34 20.20
CA ALA A 306 8.90 -4.28 20.84
C ALA A 306 7.75 -4.47 19.82
N THR A 307 7.92 -3.97 18.59
CA THR A 307 6.95 -4.19 17.51
C THR A 307 7.06 -5.59 16.88
N ALA A 308 8.25 -6.20 16.85
CA ALA A 308 8.46 -7.56 16.37
C ALA A 308 7.89 -8.64 17.32
N GLN A 309 7.92 -8.40 18.64
CA GLN A 309 7.29 -9.29 19.63
C GLN A 309 5.77 -9.38 19.45
N ASN A 310 5.13 -8.30 19.03
CA ASN A 310 3.69 -8.28 18.79
C ASN A 310 3.30 -9.03 17.48
N ILE A 311 4.19 -9.04 16.47
CA ILE A 311 4.06 -9.90 15.29
C ILE A 311 4.20 -11.38 15.70
N TRP A 312 5.20 -11.70 16.53
CA TRP A 312 5.44 -13.08 16.99
C TRP A 312 4.28 -13.66 17.82
N LEU A 313 3.69 -12.87 18.72
CA LEU A 313 2.52 -13.29 19.52
C LEU A 313 1.25 -13.46 18.66
N SER A 314 1.06 -12.63 17.63
CA SER A 314 -0.06 -12.78 16.69
C SER A 314 0.04 -14.04 15.82
N THR A 315 1.26 -14.46 15.44
CA THR A 315 1.49 -15.70 14.69
C THR A 315 1.38 -16.97 15.54
N TRP A 316 1.56 -16.88 16.86
CA TRP A 316 1.42 -18.05 17.75
C TRP A 316 -0.03 -18.37 18.12
N LYS A 317 -0.94 -17.38 18.04
CA LYS A 317 -2.38 -17.59 18.31
C LYS A 317 -3.16 -18.25 17.15
N VAL A 318 -2.49 -18.54 16.03
CA VAL A 318 -3.07 -19.21 14.84
C VAL A 318 -2.65 -20.69 14.75
N ILE A 319 -1.83 -21.20 15.69
CA ILE A 319 -1.27 -22.57 15.63
C ILE A 319 -1.67 -23.44 16.84
N TYR A 320 -2.61 -23.02 17.69
CA TYR A 320 -3.22 -23.90 18.70
C TYR A 320 -4.73 -23.74 18.75
#